data_AF-A0A8S2SGJ0-F1
#
_entry.id   AF-A0A8S2SGJ0-F1
#
_cell.length_a   1.000
_cell.length_b   1.000
_cell.length_c   1.000
_cell.angle_alpha   90.00
_cell.angle_beta   90.00
_cell.angle_gamma   90.00
#
_symmetry.space_group_name_H-M   'P 1'
#
loop_
_entity.id
_entity.type
_entity.pdbx_description
1 polymer ?
#
loop_
_entity_poly.entity_id
_entity_poly.type
_entity_poly.pdbx_seq_one_letter_code
_entity_poly.pdbx_strand_id
1 'polypeptide(L)' 'MAHGRVRVGGLQVSKILFNFVNQEVVPGTNINPFSFWTGFQTILTEFAPVNRTLLKKRDELQASIDEW' A
#
# COMPACT_ATOMS: atom_id res chain seq x y z
N MET A 1 17.09 -11.80 -7.35
CA MET A 1 16.14 -12.93 -7.44
C MET A 1 14.79 -12.38 -7.90
N ALA A 2 14.18 -12.94 -8.95
CA ALA A 2 12.88 -12.47 -9.42
C ALA A 2 11.79 -12.84 -8.39
N HIS A 3 11.32 -11.85 -7.63
CA HIS A 3 10.23 -12.06 -6.67
C HIS A 3 8.91 -12.07 -7.44
N GLY A 4 8.35 -13.26 -7.67
CA GLY A 4 7.06 -13.41 -8.32
C GLY A 4 5.98 -12.60 -7.61
N ARG A 5 4.96 -12.14 -8.34
CA ARG A 5 3.82 -11.41 -7.78
C ARG A 5 2.57 -12.29 -7.77
N VAL A 6 1.68 -12.04 -6.81
CA VAL A 6 0.36 -12.63 -6.69
C VAL A 6 -0.67 -11.53 -6.86
N ARG A 7 -1.73 -11.80 -7.64
CA ARG A 7 -2.86 -10.90 -7.78
C ARG A 7 -3.84 -11.16 -6.64
N VAL A 8 -4.20 -10.09 -5.91
CA VAL A 8 -5.20 -10.13 -4.84
C VAL A 8 -6.19 -9.01 -5.11
N GLY A 9 -7.34 -9.35 -5.70
CA GLY A 9 -8.25 -8.36 -6.27
C GLY A 9 -7.56 -7.53 -7.37
N GLY A 10 -7.52 -6.21 -7.16
CA GLY A 10 -6.83 -5.24 -8.01
C GLY A 10 -5.33 -5.05 -7.69
N LEU A 11 -4.83 -5.61 -6.58
CA LEU A 11 -3.44 -5.45 -6.15
C LEU A 11 -2.51 -6.48 -6.82
N GLN A 12 -1.26 -6.08 -7.08
CA GLN A 12 -0.15 -6.97 -7.43
C GLN A 12 0.89 -6.98 -6.31
N VAL A 13 0.77 -7.95 -5.41
CA VAL A 13 1.58 -8.06 -4.20
C VAL A 13 2.77 -8.97 -4.45
N SER A 14 3.95 -8.64 -3.90
CA SER A 14 5.08 -9.56 -3.90
C SER A 14 4.69 -10.88 -3.22
N LYS A 15 5.02 -12.02 -3.82
CA LYS A 15 4.69 -13.35 -3.28
C LYS A 15 5.29 -13.57 -1.88
N ILE A 16 6.49 -13.02 -1.63
CA ILE A 16 7.13 -13.09 -0.30
C ILE A 16 6.27 -12.37 0.73
N LEU A 17 5.84 -11.14 0.44
CA LEU A 17 5.00 -10.36 1.34
C LEU A 17 3.63 -10.98 1.53
N PHE A 18 3.01 -11.48 0.45
CA PHE A 18 1.73 -12.16 0.52
C PHE A 18 1.79 -13.37 1.45
N ASN A 19 2.82 -14.21 1.30
CA ASN A 19 3.00 -15.38 2.15
C ASN A 19 3.24 -14.98 3.61
N PHE A 20 4.15 -14.04 3.85
CA PHE A 20 4.46 -13.54 5.19
C PHE A 20 3.20 -13.06 5.92
N VAL A 21 2.39 -12.22 5.26
CA VAL A 21 1.16 -11.71 5.87
C VAL A 21 0.18 -12.85 6.20
N ASN A 22 -0.06 -13.77 5.27
CA ASN A 22 -1.06 -14.81 5.45
C ASN A 22 -0.62 -15.94 6.41
N GLN A 23 0.68 -16.21 6.51
CA GLN A 23 1.23 -17.34 7.25
C GLN A 23 1.81 -16.95 8.61
N GLU A 24 2.23 -15.70 8.78
CA GLU A 24 2.94 -15.24 9.99
C GLU A 24 2.23 -14.08 10.69
N VAL A 25 1.65 -13.13 9.96
CA VAL A 25 1.06 -11.92 10.56
C VAL A 25 -0.40 -12.10 10.95
N VAL A 26 -1.22 -12.62 10.04
CA VAL A 26 -2.68 -12.73 10.25
C VAL A 26 -3.07 -13.85 11.23
N PRO A 27 -2.41 -15.04 11.25
CA PRO A 27 -2.75 -16.08 12.20
C PRO A 27 -2.71 -15.57 13.66
N GLY A 28 -3.75 -15.91 14.44
CA GLY A 28 -3.88 -15.48 15.85
C GLY A 28 -4.52 -14.10 16.07
N THR A 29 -4.78 -13.32 15.01
CA THR A 29 -5.39 -11.98 15.12
C THR A 29 -6.92 -11.97 15.05
N ASN A 30 -7.56 -13.13 14.82
CA ASN A 30 -8.99 -13.26 14.47
C ASN A 30 -9.43 -12.50 13.21
N ILE A 31 -8.49 -11.99 12.40
CA ILE A 31 -8.79 -11.36 11.12
C ILE A 31 -8.75 -12.42 10.02
N ASN A 32 -9.74 -12.43 9.14
CA ASN A 32 -9.71 -13.25 7.95
C ASN A 32 -8.71 -12.66 6.92
N PRO A 33 -7.77 -13.45 6.36
CA PRO A 33 -6.84 -12.98 5.33
C PRO A 33 -7.50 -12.26 4.14
N PHE A 34 -8.64 -12.74 3.66
CA PHE A 34 -9.40 -12.09 2.59
C PHE A 34 -9.91 -10.70 3.01
N SER A 35 -10.42 -10.58 4.24
CA SER A 35 -10.87 -9.29 4.79
C SER A 35 -9.71 -8.31 4.96
N PHE A 36 -8.54 -8.79 5.39
CA PHE A 36 -7.33 -7.97 5.47
C PHE A 36 -6.97 -7.38 4.12
N TRP A 37 -6.84 -8.20 3.07
CA TRP A 37 -6.43 -7.72 1.75
C TRP A 37 -7.48 -6.83 1.09
N THR A 38 -8.76 -7.12 1.31
CA THR A 38 -9.85 -6.27 0.81
C THR A 38 -9.81 -4.90 1.49
N GLY A 39 -9.68 -4.85 2.82
CA GLY A 39 -9.56 -3.60 3.57
C GLY A 39 -8.31 -2.80 3.17
N PHE A 40 -7.18 -3.48 3.00
CA PHE A 40 -5.94 -2.86 2.53
C PHE A 40 -6.10 -2.23 1.14
N GLN A 41 -6.74 -2.92 0.20
CA GLN A 41 -7.03 -2.38 -1.12
C GLN A 41 -7.93 -1.13 -1.05
N THR A 42 -8.95 -1.15 -0.20
CA THR A 42 -9.84 0.01 -0.01
C THR A 42 -9.07 1.22 0.49
N ILE A 43 -8.24 1.05 1.53
CA ILE A 43 -7.40 2.12 2.09
C ILE A 43 -6.48 2.68 1.00
N LEU A 44 -5.81 1.84 0.22
CA LEU A 44 -4.94 2.32 -0.86
C LEU A 44 -5.71 3.09 -1.93
N THR A 45 -6.90 2.62 -2.29
CA THR A 45 -7.73 3.27 -3.32
C THR A 45 -8.15 4.68 -2.89
N GLU A 46 -8.52 4.84 -1.62
CA GLU A 46 -8.95 6.12 -1.06
C GLU A 46 -7.78 7.07 -0.78
N PHE A 47 -6.72 6.59 -0.14
CA PHE A 47 -5.69 7.47 0.43
C PHE A 47 -4.43 7.61 -0.43
N ALA A 48 -4.15 6.71 -1.38
CA ALA A 48 -2.98 6.89 -2.25
C ALA A 48 -3.08 8.17 -3.13
N PRO A 49 -4.24 8.56 -3.69
CA PRO A 49 -4.39 9.84 -4.38
C PRO A 49 -4.15 11.04 -3.46
N VAL A 50 -4.69 11.01 -2.24
CA VAL A 50 -4.51 12.09 -1.25
C VAL A 50 -3.03 12.25 -0.90
N ASN A 51 -2.32 11.15 -0.66
CA ASN A 51 -0.90 11.19 -0.36
C ASN A 51 -0.07 11.80 -1.51
N ARG A 52 -0.41 11.51 -2.77
CA ARG A 52 0.22 12.16 -3.94
C ARG A 52 0.00 13.66 -3.96
N THR A 53 -1.21 14.12 -3.63
CA THR A 53 -1.52 15.55 -3.54
C THR A 53 -0.69 16.25 -2.45
N LEU A 54 -0.52 15.61 -1.30
CA LEU A 54 0.30 16.16 -0.21
C LEU A 54 1.79 16.25 -0.57
N LEU A 55 2.32 15.24 -1.27
CA LEU A 55 3.68 15.29 -1.80
C LEU A 55 3.84 16.44 -2.80
N LYS A 56 2.90 16.60 -3.74
CA LYS A 56 2.90 17.73 -4.67
C LYS A 56 2.89 19.08 -3.94
N LYS A 57 2.11 19.18 -2.85
CA LYS A 57 2.08 20.41 -2.06
C LYS A 57 3.43 20.71 -1.41
N ARG A 58 4.16 19.70 -0.95
CA ARG A 58 5.53 19.86 -0.45
C ARG A 58 6.46 20.37 -1.54
N ASP A 59 6.37 19.82 -2.75
CA ASP A 59 7.20 20.24 -3.89
C ASP A 59 6.92 21.69 -4.28
N GLU A 60 5.64 22.10 -4.32
CA GLU A 60 5.23 23.48 -4.60
C GLU A 60 5.77 24.47 -3.56
N LEU A 61 5.71 24.11 -2.28
CA LEU A 61 6.25 24.95 -1.20
C LEU A 61 7.78 25.09 -1.32
N GLN A 62 8.48 24.00 -1.65
CA GLN A 62 9.93 24.05 -1.84
C GLN A 62 10.31 24.92 -3.04
N ALA A 63 9.60 24.81 -4.16
CA ALA A 63 9.85 25.64 -5.33
C ALA A 63 9.68 27.14 -5.03
N SER A 64 8.66 27.52 -4.26
CA SER A 64 8.49 28.93 -3.84
C SER A 64 9.60 29.44 -2.91
N ILE A 65 10.21 28.55 -2.12
CA ILE A 65 11.37 28.90 -1.27
C ILE A 65 12.62 29.05 -2.14
N ASP A 66 12.82 28.17 -3.12
CA ASP A 66 13.97 28.20 -4.01
C ASP A 66 13.98 29.46 -4.91
N GLU A 67 12.80 30.03 -5.19
CA GLU A 67 12.62 31.27 -5.96
C GLU A 67 12.79 32.57 -5.15
N TRP A 68 12.84 32.51 -3.82
CA TRP A 68 12.95 33.68 -2.93
C TRP A 68 14.40 34.09 -2.67
#